data_AF-A0A1A8HKA7-F1
#
_entry.id   AF-A0A1A8HKA7-F1
#
_cell.length_a   1.000
_cell.length_b   1.000
_cell.length_c   1.000
_cell.angle_alpha   90.00
_cell.angle_beta   90.00
_cell.angle_gamma   90.00
#
_symmetry.space_group_name_H-M   'P 1'
#
loop_
_entity.id
_entity.type
_entity.pdbx_description
1 polymer ?
#
loop_
_entity_poly.entity_id
_entity_poly.type
_entity_poly.pdbx_seq_one_letter_code
_entity_poly.pdbx_strand_id
1 'polypeptide(L)'
;LRKIGKSVSADRWEKHLVKICQEVNAAWAWQLEQKGYKELPVEGKTAILKHLCECQFDENIKFKTAVNDEDPDKMRLQPIGRDKDGQM
;
A
#
# COMPACT_ATOMS: atom_id res chain seq x y z
N LEU A 1 1.16 9.00 11.30
CA LEU A 1 0.32 7.82 10.98
C LEU A 1 -1.13 8.04 11.44
N ARG A 2 -2.13 7.47 10.77
CA ARG A 2 -3.55 7.68 11.12
C ARG A 2 -3.79 7.17 12.55
N LYS A 3 -4.56 7.92 13.34
CA LYS A 3 -4.91 7.51 14.71
C LYS A 3 -5.73 6.21 14.67
N ILE A 4 -5.37 5.28 15.56
CA ILE A 4 -6.16 4.07 15.84
C ILE A 4 -7.61 4.48 16.16
N GLY A 5 -8.59 3.73 15.65
CA GLY A 5 -10.02 3.97 15.88
C GLY A 5 -10.71 4.88 14.87
N LYS A 6 -9.99 5.50 13.91
CA LYS A 6 -10.63 6.19 12.78
C LYS A 6 -10.98 5.21 11.66
N SER A 7 -12.23 4.81 11.55
CA SER A 7 -12.74 4.02 10.43
C SER A 7 -13.13 4.89 9.23
N VAL A 8 -13.34 4.26 8.08
CA VAL A 8 -14.00 4.85 6.92
C VAL A 8 -15.10 3.88 6.51
N SER A 9 -16.24 4.36 6.01
CA SER A 9 -17.29 3.46 5.52
C SER A 9 -16.85 2.78 4.23
N ALA A 10 -17.30 1.55 4.01
CA ALA A 10 -16.98 0.79 2.80
C ALA A 10 -17.38 1.56 1.52
N ASP A 11 -18.59 2.13 1.49
CA ASP A 11 -19.06 2.95 0.35
C ASP A 11 -18.13 4.13 0.04
N ARG A 12 -17.71 4.88 1.08
CA ARG A 12 -16.80 6.01 0.89
C ARG A 12 -15.44 5.57 0.38
N TRP A 13 -14.94 4.43 0.88
CA TRP A 13 -13.68 3.86 0.46
C TRP A 13 -13.73 3.38 -0.99
N GLU A 14 -14.77 2.64 -1.38
CA GLU A 14 -14.94 2.16 -2.74
C GLU A 14 -15.06 3.30 -3.76
N LYS A 15 -15.76 4.39 -3.41
CA LYS A 15 -15.80 5.60 -4.26
C LYS A 15 -14.43 6.22 -4.50
N HIS A 16 -13.53 6.17 -3.52
CA HIS A 16 -12.15 6.65 -3.71
C HIS A 16 -11.34 5.66 -4.54
N LEU A 17 -11.52 4.36 -4.33
CA LEU A 17 -10.87 3.33 -5.14
C LEU A 17 -11.22 3.46 -6.62
N VAL A 18 -12.49 3.71 -6.95
CA VAL A 18 -12.92 3.92 -8.33
C VAL A 18 -12.14 5.06 -8.97
N LYS A 19 -12.03 6.21 -8.29
CA LYS A 19 -11.26 7.37 -8.81
C LYS A 19 -9.80 7.03 -9.07
N ILE A 20 -9.16 6.33 -8.14
CA ILE A 20 -7.77 5.89 -8.32
C ILE A 20 -7.67 4.96 -9.52
N CYS A 21 -8.57 3.98 -9.63
CA CYS A 21 -8.59 3.06 -10.76
C CYS A 21 -8.86 3.75 -12.09
N GLN A 22 -9.61 4.87 -12.12
CA GLN A 22 -9.80 5.64 -13.35
C GLN A 22 -8.47 6.20 -13.90
N GLU A 23 -7.50 6.47 -13.02
CA GLU A 23 -6.18 6.99 -13.39
C GLU A 23 -5.20 5.87 -13.80
N VAL A 24 -5.28 4.69 -13.17
CA VAL A 24 -4.32 3.59 -13.42
C VAL A 24 -4.84 2.47 -14.32
N ASN A 25 -6.14 2.17 -14.30
CA ASN A 25 -6.73 1.05 -15.04
C ASN A 25 -8.27 1.18 -15.18
N ALA A 26 -8.71 1.68 -16.34
CA ALA A 26 -10.13 1.87 -16.64
C ALA A 26 -10.97 0.59 -16.55
N ALA A 27 -10.39 -0.59 -16.79
CA ALA A 27 -11.13 -1.86 -16.67
C ALA A 27 -11.45 -2.19 -15.22
N TRP A 28 -10.52 -1.94 -14.29
CA TRP A 28 -10.78 -2.11 -12.86
C TRP A 28 -11.76 -1.08 -12.32
N ALA A 29 -11.66 0.18 -12.78
CA ALA A 29 -12.63 1.22 -12.42
C ALA A 29 -14.05 0.79 -12.77
N TRP A 30 -14.25 0.32 -14.01
CA TRP A 30 -15.55 -0.17 -14.46
C TRP A 30 -16.03 -1.38 -13.65
N GLN A 31 -15.15 -2.36 -13.39
CA GLN A 31 -15.53 -3.54 -12.59
C GLN A 31 -15.94 -3.17 -11.16
N LEU A 32 -15.23 -2.22 -10.54
CA LEU A 32 -15.59 -1.69 -9.23
C LEU A 32 -16.94 -0.98 -9.25
N GLU A 33 -17.22 -0.16 -10.26
CA GLU A 33 -18.51 0.53 -10.40
C GLU A 33 -19.68 -0.43 -10.59
N GLN A 34 -19.48 -1.53 -11.33
CA GLN A 34 -20.55 -2.48 -11.65
C GLN A 34 -20.78 -3.56 -10.59
N LYS A 35 -19.69 -4.06 -9.98
CA LYS A 35 -19.73 -5.25 -9.11
C LYS A 35 -19.24 -4.99 -7.69
N GLY A 36 -18.63 -3.83 -7.44
CA GLY A 36 -18.00 -3.49 -6.17
C GLY A 36 -16.67 -4.21 -5.93
N TYR A 37 -15.97 -3.82 -4.87
CA TYR A 37 -14.63 -4.36 -4.57
C TYR A 37 -14.66 -5.86 -4.22
N LYS A 38 -15.73 -6.35 -3.59
CA LYS A 38 -15.82 -7.74 -3.14
C LYS A 38 -15.70 -8.74 -4.29
N GLU A 39 -16.30 -8.43 -5.44
CA GLU A 39 -16.34 -9.29 -6.62
C GLU A 39 -15.11 -9.10 -7.55
N LEU A 40 -14.20 -8.19 -7.21
CA LEU A 40 -12.98 -7.98 -7.99
C LEU A 40 -12.07 -9.23 -7.89
N PRO A 41 -11.46 -9.69 -8.99
CA PRO A 41 -10.48 -10.78 -8.95
C PRO A 41 -9.34 -10.49 -7.99
N VAL A 42 -8.74 -11.55 -7.41
CA VAL A 42 -7.61 -11.42 -6.48
C VAL A 42 -6.47 -10.62 -7.11
N GLU A 43 -6.17 -10.86 -8.39
CA GLU A 43 -5.17 -10.13 -9.14
C GLU A 43 -5.41 -8.61 -9.10
N GLY A 44 -6.63 -8.16 -9.44
CA GLY A 44 -7.02 -6.75 -9.38
C GLY A 44 -6.93 -6.18 -7.96
N LYS A 45 -7.38 -6.94 -6.95
CA LYS A 45 -7.26 -6.53 -5.54
C LYS A 45 -5.81 -6.34 -5.12
N THR A 46 -4.93 -7.27 -5.48
CA THR A 46 -3.50 -7.21 -5.15
C THR A 46 -2.79 -6.08 -5.88
N ALA A 47 -3.13 -5.84 -7.15
CA ALA A 47 -2.53 -4.78 -7.93
C ALA A 47 -2.94 -3.39 -7.41
N ILE A 48 -4.22 -3.19 -7.10
CA ILE A 48 -4.72 -1.96 -6.46
C ILE A 48 -4.03 -1.75 -5.11
N LEU A 49 -3.96 -2.79 -4.27
CA LEU A 49 -3.31 -2.70 -2.95
C LEU A 49 -1.84 -2.30 -3.08
N LYS A 50 -1.11 -2.94 -4.00
CA LYS A 50 0.28 -2.62 -4.28
C LYS A 50 0.44 -1.14 -4.65
N HIS A 51 -0.37 -0.67 -5.61
CA HIS A 51 -0.32 0.72 -6.06
C HIS A 51 -0.60 1.71 -4.91
N LEU A 52 -1.62 1.46 -4.09
CA LEU A 52 -1.92 2.30 -2.92
C LEU A 52 -0.79 2.33 -1.89
N CYS A 53 -0.09 1.20 -1.72
CA CYS A 53 1.08 1.12 -0.86
C CYS A 53 2.25 1.93 -1.43
N GLU A 54 2.50 1.87 -2.74
CA GLU A 54 3.54 2.66 -3.42
C GLU A 54 3.26 4.17 -3.26
N CYS A 55 2.01 4.61 -3.45
CA CYS A 55 1.59 6.01 -3.22
C CYS A 55 1.90 6.49 -1.78
N GLN A 56 2.00 5.61 -0.78
CA GLN A 56 2.40 6.06 0.57
C GLN A 56 3.84 6.57 0.60
N PHE A 57 4.74 6.02 -0.21
CA PHE A 57 6.14 6.43 -0.27
C PHE A 57 6.34 7.69 -1.13
N ASP A 58 5.47 7.91 -2.10
CA ASP A 58 5.58 9.04 -3.04
C ASP A 58 4.79 10.27 -2.59
N GLU A 59 3.54 10.09 -2.15
CA GLU A 59 2.59 11.19 -1.93
C GLU A 59 2.36 11.52 -0.45
N ASN A 60 2.50 10.54 0.45
CA ASN A 60 2.27 10.76 1.88
C ASN A 60 3.53 11.27 2.57
N ILE A 61 3.73 12.59 2.53
CA ILE A 61 4.89 13.28 3.13
C ILE A 61 5.13 12.86 4.58
N LYS A 62 4.06 12.74 5.40
CA LYS A 62 4.20 12.34 6.81
C LYS A 62 4.74 10.93 6.97
N PHE A 63 4.33 10.02 6.10
CA PHE A 63 4.84 8.66 6.09
C PHE A 63 6.28 8.63 5.59
N LYS A 64 6.56 9.30 4.47
CA LYS A 64 7.90 9.40 3.89
C LYS A 64 8.93 9.98 4.86
N THR A 65 8.60 11.07 5.56
CA THR A 65 9.48 11.63 6.59
C THR A 65 9.74 10.64 7.71
N ALA A 66 8.69 9.99 8.22
CA ALA A 66 8.84 9.00 9.29
C ALA A 66 9.71 7.80 8.87
N VAL A 67 9.60 7.34 7.61
CA VAL A 67 10.44 6.28 7.07
C VAL A 67 11.89 6.74 6.89
N ASN A 68 12.11 7.96 6.42
CA ASN A 68 13.45 8.50 6.21
C ASN A 68 14.20 8.81 7.51
N ASP A 69 13.48 9.02 8.61
CA ASP A 69 14.06 9.22 9.95
C ASP A 69 14.52 7.89 10.60
N GLU A 70 14.11 6.74 10.05
CA GLU A 70 14.54 5.42 10.53
C GLU A 70 15.93 5.05 10.04
N ASP A 71 16.67 4.33 10.87
CA ASP A 71 17.98 3.80 10.54
C ASP A 71 17.85 2.67 9.50
N PRO A 72 18.49 2.78 8.31
CA PRO A 72 18.39 1.77 7.26
C PRO A 72 18.75 0.35 7.72
N ASP A 73 19.67 0.21 8.68
CA ASP A 73 20.11 -1.11 9.16
C ASP A 73 19.08 -1.77 10.09
N LYS A 74 18.20 -0.98 10.70
CA LYS A 74 17.06 -1.47 11.49
C LYS A 74 15.88 -1.89 10.63
N MET A 75 15.81 -1.40 9.40
CA MET A 75 14.74 -1.74 8.45
C MET A 75 15.03 -2.99 7.62
N ARG A 76 16.31 -3.40 7.53
CA ARG A 76 16.74 -4.55 6.74
C ARG A 76 16.85 -5.79 7.61
N LEU A 77 16.35 -6.91 7.11
CA LEU A 77 16.70 -8.21 7.67
C LEU A 77 18.20 -8.41 7.48
N GLN A 78 18.91 -8.63 8.59
CA GLN A 78 20.31 -9.03 8.53
C GLN A 78 20.39 -10.48 8.01
N PRO A 79 21.39 -10.83 7.19
CA PRO A 79 21.66 -12.19 6.77
C PRO A 79 21.68 -13.16 7.96
N ILE A 80 21.17 -14.37 7.72
CA ILE A 80 21.23 -15.45 8.70
C ILE A 80 22.59 -16.13 8.54
N GLY A 81 23.47 -15.89 9.50
CA GLY A 81 24.85 -16.36 9.48
C GLY A 81 25.84 -15.21 9.36
N ARG A 82 26.81 -15.18 10.27
CA ARG A 82 28.02 -14.37 10.19
C ARG A 82 29.17 -15.36 10.17
N ASP A 83 30.26 -15.05 9.49
CA ASP A 83 31.46 -15.85 9.59
C ASP A 83 32.09 -15.76 11.01
N LYS A 84 33.13 -16.55 11.26
CA LYS A 84 33.81 -16.65 12.57
C LYS A 84 34.39 -15.30 13.06
N ASP A 85 34.57 -14.33 12.18
CA ASP A 85 35.17 -13.03 12.46
C ASP A 85 34.10 -11.94 12.64
N GLY A 86 32.81 -12.34 12.68
CA GLY A 86 31.68 -11.43 12.88
C GLY A 86 31.45 -10.49 11.69
N GLN A 87 32.17 -10.72 10.59
CA GLN A 87 31.81 -10.19 9.29
C GLN A 87 30.67 -11.04 8.75
N MET A 88 29.82 -10.43 7.92
CA MET A 88 28.74 -11.18 7.31
C MET A 88 29.28 -12.27 6.40
#